data_AF-A0A1I0QCY7-F1
#
_entry.id   AF-A0A1I0QCY7-F1
#
_cell.length_a   1.000
_cell.length_b   1.000
_cell.length_c   1.000
_cell.angle_alpha   90.00
_cell.angle_beta   90.00
_cell.angle_gamma   90.00
#
_symmetry.space_group_name_H-M   'P 1'
#
loop_
_entity.id
_entity.type
_entity.pdbx_description
1 polymer ?
#
loop_
_entity_poly.entity_id
_entity_poly.type
_entity_poly.pdbx_seq_one_letter_code
_entity_poly.pdbx_strand_id
1 'polypeptide(L)' 'MTNTAERTRAAVRCTNCQVILVAEVAQDGTVRPLGTSEDCVCGDGSFTQLEQPAPTP' A
#
# COMPACT_ATOMS: atom_id res chain seq x y z
N MET A 1 11.01 9.92 -23.45
CA MET A 1 11.32 9.26 -22.17
C MET A 1 10.03 9.22 -21.38
N THR A 2 9.28 8.13 -21.47
CA THR A 2 8.04 7.95 -20.71
C THR A 2 8.46 7.57 -19.30
N ASN A 3 8.48 8.55 -18.40
CA ASN A 3 8.76 8.35 -16.98
C ASN A 3 7.52 7.68 -16.37
N THR A 4 7.37 6.37 -16.62
CA THR A 4 6.39 5.54 -15.94
C THR A 4 6.87 5.47 -14.51
N ALA A 5 6.43 6.40 -13.66
CA ALA A 5 6.79 6.46 -12.25
C ALA A 5 6.74 5.04 -11.68
N GLU A 6 7.89 4.49 -11.30
CA GLU A 6 8.02 3.11 -10.87
C GLU A 6 7.17 2.95 -9.61
N ARG A 7 6.01 2.30 -9.74
CA ARG A 7 5.15 1.96 -8.61
C ARG A 7 5.52 0.56 -8.13
N THR A 8 5.83 0.43 -6.86
CA THR A 8 6.14 -0.87 -6.24
C THR A 8 4.89 -1.39 -5.53
N ARG A 9 4.68 -2.71 -5.55
CA ARG A 9 3.62 -3.33 -4.75
C ARG A 9 4.12 -3.56 -3.33
N ALA A 10 3.34 -3.16 -2.34
CA ALA A 10 3.65 -3.37 -0.93
C ALA A 10 2.39 -3.76 -0.14
N ALA A 11 2.60 -4.41 1.00
CA ALA A 11 1.56 -4.56 2.01
C ALA A 11 1.46 -3.25 2.81
N VAL A 12 0.23 -2.77 3.02
CA VAL A 12 -0.05 -1.56 3.79
C VAL A 12 -1.11 -1.83 4.83
N ARG A 13 -1.05 -1.12 5.95
CA ARG A 13 -2.05 -1.18 7.01
C ARG A 13 -2.84 0.12 7.04
N CYS A 14 -4.17 0.03 7.00
CA CYS A 14 -5.05 1.18 7.23
C CYS A 14 -4.94 1.61 8.70
N THR A 15 -4.63 2.87 8.98
CA THR A 15 -4.49 3.36 10.36
C THR A 15 -5.84 3.49 11.09
N ASN A 16 -6.95 3.47 10.35
CA ASN A 16 -8.29 3.61 10.93
C ASN A 16 -8.86 2.27 11.38
N CYS A 17 -8.99 1.30 10.48
CA CYS A 17 -9.57 -0.02 10.78
C CYS A 17 -8.52 -1.11 11.02
N GLN A 18 -7.22 -0.80 10.88
CA GLN A 18 -6.11 -1.72 11.12
C GLN A 18 -6.01 -2.92 10.17
N VAL A 19 -6.82 -2.93 9.10
CA VAL A 19 -6.81 -3.97 8.06
C VAL A 19 -5.56 -3.84 7.18
N ILE A 20 -5.02 -5.00 6.77
CA ILE A 20 -3.87 -5.11 5.89
C ILE A 20 -4.35 -5.33 4.45
N LEU A 21 -3.82 -4.52 3.54
CA LEU A 21 -4.17 -4.50 2.12
C LEU A 21 -2.89 -4.59 1.28
N VAL A 22 -3.03 -5.03 0.03
CA VAL A 22 -1.98 -4.86 -0.97
C VAL A 22 -2.21 -3.54 -1.69
N ALA A 23 -1.17 -2.73 -1.89
CA ALA A 23 -1.25 -1.44 -2.56
C ALA A 23 -0.08 -1.22 -3.53
N GLU A 24 -0.30 -0.38 -4.53
CA GLU A 24 0.76 0.28 -5.29
C GLU A 24 1.25 1.50 -4.51
N VAL A 25 2.55 1.59 -4.30
CA VAL A 25 3.22 2.74 -3.68
C VAL A 25 4.09 3.40 -4.73
N ALA A 26 3.83 4.67 -5.00
CA ALA A 26 4.68 5.49 -5.86
C ALA A 26 5.93 5.98 -5.10
N GLN A 27 6.96 6.38 -5.83
CA GLN A 27 8.20 6.89 -5.24
C GLN A 27 8.02 8.14 -4.35
N ASP A 28 6.95 8.91 -4.57
CA ASP A 28 6.58 10.06 -3.75
C ASP A 28 5.83 9.68 -2.45
N GLY A 29 5.62 8.37 -2.21
CA GLY A 29 4.89 7.85 -1.06
C GLY A 29 3.38 7.75 -1.27
N THR A 30 2.85 8.11 -2.45
CA THR A 30 1.42 7.96 -2.74
C THR A 30 1.03 6.48 -2.72
N VAL A 31 0.09 6.13 -1.84
CA VAL A 31 -0.44 4.76 -1.70
C VAL A 31 -1.77 4.64 -2.44
N ARG A 32 -1.86 3.62 -3.28
CA ARG A 32 -3.08 3.26 -4.01
C ARG A 32 -3.42 1.78 -3.73
N PRO A 33 -4.41 1.50 -2.87
CA PRO A 33 -4.85 0.15 -2.60
C PRO A 33 -5.24 -0.59 -3.88
N LEU A 34 -4.77 -1.83 -4.00
CA LEU A 34 -5.13 -2.74 -5.07
C LEU A 34 -6.35 -3.55 -4.62
N GLY A 35 -7.52 -2.95 -4.76
CA GLY A 35 -8.81 -3.54 -4.41
C GLY A 35 -9.45 -2.91 -3.18
N THR A 36 -10.71 -3.27 -2.97
CA THR A 36 -11.50 -2.93 -1.78
C THR A 36 -11.59 -4.18 -0.92
N SER A 37 -11.13 -4.13 0.33
CA SER A 37 -11.53 -5.17 1.28
C SER A 37 -12.87 -4.79 1.89
N GLU A 38 -13.79 -5.74 2.02
CA GLU A 38 -15.06 -5.54 2.74
C GLU A 38 -14.79 -5.07 4.19
N ASP A 39 -13.66 -5.46 4.76
CA ASP A 39 -13.22 -5.07 6.10
C ASP A 39 -12.62 -3.64 6.17
N CYS A 40 -12.35 -2.99 5.04
CA CYS A 40 -11.79 -1.63 4.99
C CYS A 40 -12.63 -0.73 4.09
N VAL A 41 -13.73 -0.23 4.67
CA VAL A 41 -14.62 0.76 4.04
C VAL A 41 -14.08 2.19 4.08
N CYS A 42 -12.85 2.39 4.58
CA CYS A 42 -12.26 3.71 4.76
C CYS A 42 -11.95 4.43 3.43
N GLY A 43 -11.90 3.72 2.30
CA GLY A 43 -11.72 4.28 0.96
C GLY A 43 -10.32 4.88 0.70
N ASP A 44 -10.06 6.04 1.30
CA ASP A 44 -8.88 6.91 1.14
C ASP A 44 -8.14 7.16 2.47
N GLY A 45 -8.39 6.32 3.48
CA GLY A 45 -7.77 6.43 4.80
C GLY A 45 -6.23 6.47 4.76
N SER A 46 -5.62 7.00 5.82
CA SER A 46 -4.15 6.99 5.92
C SER A 46 -3.62 5.56 5.99
N PHE A 47 -2.62 5.26 5.17
CA PHE A 47 -1.99 3.94 5.09
C PHE A 47 -0.55 4.00 5.58
N THR A 48 -0.13 2.98 6.32
CA THR A 48 1.27 2.78 6.70
C THR A 48 1.80 1.57 5.95
N GLN A 49 2.89 1.74 5.20
CA GLN A 49 3.56 0.62 4.55
C GLN A 49 4.16 -0.31 5.60
N LEU A 50 3.90 -1.61 5.44
CA LEU A 50 4.53 -2.64 6.24
C LEU A 50 5.84 -3.00 5.55
N GLU A 51 6.95 -2.93 6.29
CA GLU A 51 8.21 -3.44 5.80
C GLU A 51 8.07 -4.94 5.57
N GLN A 52 8.38 -5.42 4.36
CA GLN A 52 8.54 -6.85 4.17
C GLN A 52 9.77 -7.28 4.99
N PRO A 53 9.68 -8.35 5.79
CA PRO A 53 10.88 -8.96 6.34
C PRO A 53 11.83 -9.22 5.16
N ALA A 54 13.07 -8.73 5.25
CA ALA A 54 14.07 -9.07 4.25
C ALA A 54 14.08 -10.60 4.09
N PRO A 55 14.08 -11.13 2.86
CA PRO A 55 14.23 -12.56 2.67
C PRO A 55 15.51 -12.98 3.39
N THR A 56 15.36 -13.79 4.44
CA THR A 56 16.50 -14.37 5.16
C THR A 56 17.31 -15.20 4.16
N PRO A 57 18.64 -15.00 4.08
CA PRO A 57 19.51 -15.67 3.11
C PRO A 57 19.56 -17.19 3.30
#